data_AF-A0A2X2W5I2-F1
#
_entry.id   AF-A0A2X2W5I2-F1
#
_cell.length_a   1.000
_cell.length_b   1.000
_cell.length_c   1.000
_cell.angle_alpha   90.00
_cell.angle_beta   90.00
_cell.angle_gamma   90.00
#
_symmetry.space_group_name_H-M   'P 1'
#
loop_
_entity.id
_entity.type
_entity.pdbx_description
1 polymer ?
#
loop_
_entity_poly.entity_id
_entity_poly.type
_entity_poly.pdbx_seq_one_letter_code
_entity_poly.pdbx_strand_id
1 'polypeptide(L)' 'MKVNYELKALRARNDISQKKMANILHMTVSTYSRKENGVREFTIEEGKILASFFNTTIENIFFK' A
#
# COMPACT_ATOMS: atom_id res chain seq x y z
N MET A 1 -14.43 4.49 6.23
CA MET A 1 -13.22 3.95 5.58
C MET A 1 -12.04 4.88 5.86
N LYS A 2 -10.95 4.37 6.45
CA LYS A 2 -9.77 5.15 6.91
C LYS A 2 -8.74 5.17 5.78
N VAL A 3 -8.20 6.34 5.44
CA VAL A 3 -7.11 6.48 4.46
C VAL A 3 -5.84 5.82 5.02
N ASN A 4 -5.08 5.13 4.16
CA ASN A 4 -3.84 4.46 4.55
C ASN A 4 -2.66 5.45 4.58
N TYR A 5 -2.67 6.35 5.56
CA TYR A 5 -1.68 7.43 5.69
C TYR A 5 -0.24 6.93 5.83
N GLU A 6 -0.01 5.85 6.59
CA GLU A 6 1.34 5.30 6.77
C GLU A 6 1.86 4.67 5.46
N LEU A 7 1.02 3.92 4.73
CA LEU A 7 1.40 3.39 3.41
C LEU A 7 1.79 4.53 2.45
N LYS A 8 0.99 5.60 2.43
CA LYS A 8 1.27 6.78 1.60
C LYS A 8 2.58 7.47 2.01
N ALA A 9 2.85 7.57 3.33
CA ALA A 9 4.09 8.13 3.85
C ALA A 9 5.31 7.25 3.50
N LEU A 10 5.22 5.93 3.69
CA LEU A 10 6.26 4.97 3.29
C LEU A 10 6.57 5.08 1.79
N ARG A 11 5.53 5.15 0.96
CA ARG A 11 5.68 5.31 -0.48
C ARG A 11 6.41 6.62 -0.82
N ALA A 12 6.03 7.73 -0.20
CA ALA A 12 6.68 9.03 -0.41
C ALA A 12 8.14 9.07 0.06
N ARG A 13 8.43 8.47 1.23
CA ARG A 13 9.81 8.39 1.77
C ARG A 13 10.76 7.58 0.90
N ASN A 14 10.23 6.59 0.18
CA ASN A 14 11.01 5.73 -0.72
C ASN A 14 11.00 6.21 -2.18
N ASP A 15 10.40 7.37 -2.48
CA ASP A 15 10.22 7.92 -3.82
C ASP A 15 9.55 6.96 -4.82
N ILE A 16 8.49 6.32 -4.36
CA ILE A 16 7.77 5.31 -5.15
C ILE A 16 6.47 5.90 -5.69
N SER A 17 6.22 5.69 -6.98
CA SER A 17 4.94 6.11 -7.58
C SER A 17 3.83 5.10 -7.29
N GLN A 18 2.57 5.56 -7.29
CA GLN A 18 1.41 4.67 -7.24
C GLN A 18 1.43 3.64 -8.39
N LYS A 19 1.97 4.02 -9.56
CA LYS A 19 2.15 3.12 -10.70
C LYS A 19 3.10 1.97 -10.39
N LYS A 20 4.24 2.25 -9.74
CA LYS A 20 5.20 1.21 -9.35
C LYS A 20 4.61 0.27 -8.31
N MET A 21 3.88 0.78 -7.32
CA MET A 21 3.17 -0.05 -6.34
C MET A 21 2.10 -0.94 -6.97
N ALA A 22 1.33 -0.39 -7.91
CA ALA A 22 0.33 -1.15 -8.65
C ALA A 22 0.97 -2.30 -9.45
N ASN A 23 2.13 -2.06 -10.07
CA ASN A 23 2.89 -3.11 -10.77
C ASN A 23 3.38 -4.21 -9.82
N ILE A 24 3.90 -3.85 -8.64
CA ILE A 24 4.36 -4.81 -7.62
C ILE A 24 3.21 -5.71 -7.14
N LEU A 25 2.01 -5.12 -7.01
CA LEU A 25 0.82 -5.83 -6.57
C LEU A 25 -0.01 -6.42 -7.72
N HIS A 26 0.52 -6.43 -8.93
CA HIS A 26 -0.14 -6.96 -10.13
C HIS A 26 -1.57 -6.43 -10.33
N MET A 27 -1.78 -5.13 -10.12
CA MET A 27 -3.09 -4.48 -10.27
C MET A 27 -3.00 -3.17 -11.06
N THR A 28 -4.16 -2.61 -11.41
CA THR A 28 -4.22 -1.30 -12.06
C THR A 28 -3.88 -0.17 -11.08
N VAL A 29 -3.32 0.93 -11.59
CA VAL A 29 -3.00 2.12 -10.79
C VAL A 29 -4.25 2.69 -10.11
N SER A 30 -5.40 2.65 -10.78
CA SER A 30 -6.68 3.08 -10.22
C SER A 30 -7.14 2.20 -9.06
N THR A 31 -6.90 0.88 -9.12
CA THR A 31 -7.20 -0.04 -8.03
C THR A 31 -6.30 0.22 -6.82
N TYR A 32 -5.00 0.39 -7.04
CA TYR A 32 -4.07 0.75 -5.97
C TYR A 32 -4.44 2.08 -5.33
N SER A 33 -4.72 3.12 -6.14
CA SER A 33 -5.09 4.45 -5.64
C SER A 33 -6.36 4.42 -4.80
N ARG A 34 -7.40 3.68 -5.23
CA ARG A 34 -8.61 3.48 -4.42
C ARG A 34 -8.29 2.79 -3.09
N LYS A 35 -7.39 1.80 -3.09
CA LYS A 35 -6.98 1.11 -1.86
C LYS A 35 -6.16 2.00 -0.93
N GLU A 36 -5.17 2.74 -1.45
CA GLU A 36 -4.37 3.69 -0.67
C GLU A 36 -5.26 4.78 -0.03
N ASN A 37 -6.27 5.26 -0.75
CA ASN A 37 -7.23 6.25 -0.24
C ASN A 37 -8.35 5.65 0.63
N GLY A 38 -8.27 4.35 0.97
CA GLY A 38 -9.22 3.68 1.86
C GLY A 38 -10.58 3.36 1.24
N VAL A 39 -10.82 3.65 -0.04
CA VAL A 39 -12.07 3.32 -0.75
C VAL A 39 -12.26 1.80 -0.88
N ARG A 40 -11.15 1.06 -0.88
CA ARG A 40 -11.15 -0.41 -0.86
C ARG A 40 -10.07 -0.89 0.09
N GLU A 41 -10.29 -2.01 0.76
CA GLU A 41 -9.28 -2.58 1.66
C GLU A 41 -8.22 -3.35 0.87
N PHE A 42 -7.01 -3.40 1.43
CA PHE A 42 -5.98 -4.32 0.99
C PHE A 42 -6.29 -5.72 1.52
N THR A 43 -6.02 -6.76 0.72
CA THR A 43 -6.09 -8.14 1.21
C THR A 43 -4.87 -8.45 2.08
N ILE A 44 -4.95 -9.51 2.87
CA ILE A 44 -3.80 -9.98 3.68
C ILE A 44 -2.59 -10.28 2.78
N GLU A 45 -2.80 -10.92 1.62
CA GLU A 45 -1.73 -11.24 0.67
C GLU A 45 -1.08 -9.98 0.08
N GLU A 46 -1.88 -8.98 -0.32
CA GLU A 46 -1.33 -7.68 -0.75
C GLU A 46 -0.57 -7.00 0.39
N GLY A 47 -1.07 -7.09 1.62
CA GLY A 47 -0.40 -6.58 2.82
C GLY A 47 0.95 -7.24 3.05
N LYS A 48 1.07 -8.57 2.89
CA LYS A 48 2.34 -9.30 2.98
C LYS A 48 3.35 -8.84 1.94
N ILE A 49 2.92 -8.64 0.69
CA ILE A 49 3.78 -8.13 -0.38
C ILE A 49 4.29 -6.73 -0.03
N LEU A 50 3.41 -5.84 0.44
CA LEU A 50 3.77 -4.49 0.89
C LEU A 50 4.77 -4.52 2.05
N ALA A 51 4.51 -5.35 3.06
CA ALA A 51 5.38 -5.50 4.23
C ALA A 51 6.78 -5.99 3.83
N SER A 52 6.85 -7.03 3.00
CA SER A 52 8.11 -7.55 2.44
C SER A 52 8.85 -6.49 1.63
N PHE A 53 8.14 -5.79 0.73
CA PHE A 53 8.73 -4.77 -0.13
C PHE A 53 9.30 -3.57 0.64
N PHE A 54 8.63 -3.12 1.71
CA PHE A 54 9.09 -2.02 2.56
C PHE A 54 9.96 -2.48 3.75
N ASN A 55 10.30 -3.77 3.81
CA ASN A 55 11.05 -4.38 4.92
C ASN A 55 10.46 -4.01 6.30
N THR A 56 9.15 -4.17 6.44
CA THR A 56 8.37 -3.85 7.65
C THR A 56 7.30 -4.91 7.88
N THR A 57 6.36 -4.68 8.81
CA THR A 57 5.25 -5.59 9.11
C THR A 57 3.91 -5.01 8.64
N ILE A 58 2.90 -5.87 8.50
CA ILE A 58 1.53 -5.48 8.11
C ILE A 58 0.95 -4.55 9.18
N GLU A 59 1.22 -4.85 10.45
CA GLU A 59 0.82 -4.08 11.63
C GLU A 59 1.33 -2.64 11.52
N ASN A 60 2.60 -2.46 11.17
CA ASN A 60 3.20 -1.14 11.02
C ASN A 60 2.55 -0.32 9.90
N ILE A 61 2.05 -0.97 8.84
CA ILE A 61 1.44 -0.28 7.69
C ILE A 61 -0.03 0.06 7.96
N PHE A 62 -0.79 -0.85 8.57
CA PHE A 62 -2.27 -0.77 8.61
C PHE A 62 -2.89 -0.64 10.00
N PHE A 63 -2.18 -1.00 11.07
CA PHE A 63 -2.74 -1.10 12.43
C PHE A 63 -2.19 -0.02 13.39
N LYS A 64 -1.72 1.09 12.82
CA LYS A 64 -1.31 2.29 13.56
C LYS A 64 -2.46 3.26 13.84
#